data_AF-A0A2I1G7R6-F1
#
_entry.id   AF-A0A2I1G7R6-F1
#
_cell.length_a   1.000
_cell.length_b   1.000
_cell.length_c   1.000
_cell.angle_alpha   90.00
_cell.angle_beta   90.00
_cell.angle_gamma   90.00
#
_symmetry.space_group_name_H-M   'P 1'
#
loop_
_entity.id
_entity.type
_entity.pdbx_description
1 polymer ?
#
loop_
_entity_poly.entity_id
_entity_poly.type
_entity_poly.pdbx_seq_one_letter_code
_entity_poly.pdbx_strand_id
1 'polypeptide(L)'
;MGDAFTINEKKRKHAEDEVHTSSVTTSAELLKDTFEHHRKHTKQKLDAPTTPSNVAPTVTSVVNRPKSPNEVLIPADGNDEPGTKNIEFDQYIDDENFIQEKFLLNDSYIPEANVDDTPYMFQGKNISTLLTSYQSEASRIGQTSELQVKKFSRNTLTSLRKNMCDIHMMKAKVTSTVKSIFREYVEIAIDEDLGLEKAEKAVRESFTKTFPSTTDQNMFDIIQFIFLQLTKNIPIKPLDDLLSEGTLTVNIISPVLRSFFHDSTFHPTIWPNTASMSAKARKLANLDPSRAKQPDMVGNITNNNKSVFEVMYGEITGEGKNNNIRKNTLDLIRIGVFMKDALDDIIKKTGRCCVIFGWQTIVTAWTGYMMVLTAPGIYIMFEVGQAELPRSFRTCGQFIDCIDSLFMFAEKYKHEIRKIYSYINQEKEDSAKLVSWCRSTLGTPQFRKLIDK
;
A
#
# COMPACT_ATOMS: atom_id res chain seq x y z
N MET A 1 49.29 -24.31 5.21
CA MET A 1 47.97 -24.53 4.56
C MET A 1 47.39 -25.82 5.15
N GLY A 2 46.53 -25.75 6.18
CA GLY A 2 46.11 -26.96 6.92
C GLY A 2 44.68 -26.95 7.48
N ASP A 3 44.14 -25.79 7.89
CA ASP A 3 42.88 -25.77 8.67
C ASP A 3 41.61 -25.39 7.90
N ALA A 4 41.71 -24.96 6.64
CA ALA A 4 40.53 -24.51 5.88
C ALA A 4 39.62 -25.66 5.38
N PHE A 5 40.20 -26.84 5.08
CA PHE A 5 39.44 -27.97 4.53
C PHE A 5 38.63 -28.71 5.61
N THR A 6 39.22 -28.99 6.77
CA THR A 6 38.61 -29.75 7.87
C THR A 6 37.36 -29.06 8.45
N ILE A 7 37.29 -27.73 8.37
CA ILE A 7 36.13 -26.95 8.81
C ILE A 7 34.95 -27.06 7.83
N ASN A 8 35.22 -27.12 6.52
CA ASN A 8 34.17 -27.26 5.51
C ASN A 8 33.52 -28.66 5.51
N GLU A 9 34.30 -29.70 5.77
CA GLU A 9 33.78 -31.07 5.80
C GLU A 9 32.86 -31.32 7.02
N LYS A 10 33.23 -30.78 8.19
CA LYS A 10 32.33 -30.76 9.37
C LYS A 10 31.04 -29.97 9.14
N LYS A 11 31.09 -28.86 8.40
CA LYS A 11 29.89 -28.07 8.07
C LYS A 11 28.96 -28.79 7.08
N ARG A 12 29.49 -29.57 6.14
CA ARG A 12 28.66 -30.39 5.25
C ARG A 12 27.94 -31.52 5.99
N LYS A 13 28.65 -32.28 6.84
CA LYS A 13 28.00 -33.35 7.63
C LYS A 13 26.88 -32.84 8.52
N HIS A 14 27.07 -31.71 9.20
CA HIS A 14 26.00 -31.14 10.03
C HIS A 14 24.78 -30.66 9.24
N ALA A 15 24.96 -30.23 7.98
CA ALA A 15 23.87 -29.82 7.10
C ALA A 15 23.14 -31.03 6.46
N GLU A 16 23.82 -32.16 6.29
CA GLU A 16 23.20 -33.41 5.78
C GLU A 16 22.40 -34.12 6.89
N ASP A 17 22.83 -34.06 8.17
CA ASP A 17 22.09 -34.64 9.30
C ASP A 17 20.85 -33.81 9.73
N GLU A 18 20.84 -32.48 9.59
CA GLU A 18 19.66 -31.65 9.94
C GLU A 18 18.47 -31.81 8.97
N VAL A 19 18.68 -32.39 7.78
CA VAL A 19 17.61 -32.65 6.80
C VAL A 19 16.66 -33.79 7.26
N HIS A 20 17.06 -34.59 8.26
CA HIS A 20 16.31 -35.76 8.73
C HIS A 20 16.10 -35.81 10.26
N THR A 21 15.65 -34.72 10.89
CA THR A 21 14.54 -34.76 11.89
C THR A 21 14.18 -33.37 12.42
N SER A 22 13.18 -32.72 11.84
CA SER A 22 12.32 -31.81 12.62
C SER A 22 10.90 -31.77 12.05
N SER A 23 9.91 -31.98 12.92
CA SER A 23 8.49 -31.90 12.56
C SER A 23 8.14 -30.45 12.24
N VAL A 24 7.99 -30.12 10.95
CA VAL A 24 7.70 -28.76 10.48
C VAL A 24 6.22 -28.45 10.76
N THR A 25 5.93 -27.92 11.96
CA THR A 25 4.58 -27.43 12.30
C THR A 25 4.21 -26.28 11.37
N THR A 26 3.19 -26.51 10.55
CA THR A 26 2.79 -25.63 9.45
C THR A 26 1.91 -24.47 9.93
N SER A 27 1.76 -23.44 9.08
CA SER A 27 0.88 -22.32 9.37
C SER A 27 -0.60 -22.73 9.55
N ALA A 28 -1.03 -23.86 9.00
CA ALA A 28 -2.38 -24.39 9.16
C ALA A 28 -2.59 -25.08 10.53
N GLU A 29 -1.53 -25.58 11.17
CA GLU A 29 -1.55 -26.11 12.54
C GLU A 29 -1.46 -24.97 13.55
N LEU A 30 -0.56 -24.01 13.34
CA LEU A 30 -0.50 -22.77 14.13
C LEU A 30 -1.85 -22.04 14.16
N LEU A 31 -2.55 -22.00 13.03
CA LEU A 31 -3.93 -21.50 12.95
C LEU A 31 -4.87 -22.34 13.83
N LYS A 32 -4.91 -23.67 13.66
CA LYS A 32 -5.73 -24.59 14.49
C LYS A 32 -5.51 -24.36 15.99
N ASP A 33 -4.25 -24.25 16.43
CA ASP A 33 -3.89 -24.03 17.84
C ASP A 33 -4.33 -22.64 18.35
N THR A 34 -4.28 -21.61 17.48
CA THR A 34 -4.86 -20.28 17.78
C THR A 34 -6.35 -20.39 18.04
N PHE A 35 -7.04 -21.19 17.24
CA PHE A 35 -8.49 -21.30 17.26
C PHE A 35 -8.99 -22.16 18.44
N GLU A 36 -8.29 -23.22 18.83
CA GLU A 36 -8.58 -23.93 20.09
C GLU A 36 -8.34 -23.04 21.32
N HIS A 37 -7.24 -22.29 21.35
CA HIS A 37 -6.95 -21.36 22.45
C HIS A 37 -8.03 -20.27 22.58
N HIS A 38 -8.46 -19.66 21.46
CA HIS A 38 -9.53 -18.66 21.47
C HIS A 38 -10.87 -19.27 21.92
N ARG A 39 -11.25 -20.44 21.39
CA ARG A 39 -12.48 -21.14 21.77
C ARG A 39 -12.53 -21.45 23.28
N LYS A 40 -11.41 -21.86 23.87
CA LYS A 40 -11.30 -22.17 25.31
C LYS A 40 -11.42 -20.91 26.18
N HIS A 41 -10.77 -19.83 25.78
CA HIS A 41 -10.74 -18.57 26.54
C HIS A 41 -12.05 -17.77 26.44
N THR A 42 -12.78 -17.85 25.33
CA THR A 42 -14.10 -17.22 25.18
C THR A 42 -15.16 -17.96 26.01
N LYS A 43 -15.08 -19.29 26.12
CA LYS A 43 -15.98 -20.08 26.96
C LYS A 43 -15.85 -19.72 28.45
N GLN A 44 -14.62 -19.63 28.96
CA GLN A 44 -14.34 -19.20 30.35
C GLN A 44 -14.84 -17.79 30.71
N LYS A 45 -15.09 -16.91 29.74
CA LYS A 45 -15.68 -15.58 29.99
C LYS A 45 -17.22 -15.58 30.03
N LEU A 46 -17.87 -16.60 29.47
CA LEU A 46 -19.33 -16.74 29.49
C LEU A 46 -19.83 -17.47 30.74
N ASP A 47 -18.99 -18.32 31.34
CA ASP A 47 -19.31 -19.09 32.56
C ASP A 47 -19.03 -18.31 33.87
N ALA A 48 -18.63 -17.03 33.80
CA ALA A 48 -18.33 -16.19 34.97
C ALA A 48 -19.56 -15.40 35.44
N PRO A 49 -19.99 -15.48 36.71
CA PRO A 49 -21.20 -14.82 37.18
C PRO A 49 -21.03 -13.29 37.26
N THR A 50 -21.88 -12.55 36.55
CA THR A 50 -21.93 -11.09 36.56
C THR A 50 -22.77 -10.56 37.71
N THR A 51 -22.15 -9.83 38.64
CA THR A 51 -22.86 -9.02 39.63
C THR A 51 -23.50 -7.81 38.95
N PRO A 52 -24.82 -7.57 39.10
CA PRO A 52 -25.49 -6.45 38.41
C PRO A 52 -25.15 -5.11 39.05
N SER A 53 -24.78 -4.13 38.23
CA SER A 53 -24.62 -2.73 38.64
C SER A 53 -25.75 -1.88 38.05
N ASN A 54 -26.59 -1.31 38.91
CA ASN A 54 -27.68 -0.42 38.52
C ASN A 54 -27.15 0.98 38.18
N VAL A 55 -27.27 1.43 36.92
CA VAL A 55 -27.78 2.76 36.52
C VAL A 55 -28.12 2.68 35.02
N ALA A 56 -29.37 3.01 34.65
CA ALA A 56 -29.76 3.23 33.26
C ALA A 56 -30.33 4.66 33.10
N PRO A 57 -29.90 5.46 32.11
CA PRO A 57 -30.51 6.75 31.80
C PRO A 57 -31.67 6.59 30.80
N THR A 58 -32.80 7.22 31.13
CA THR A 58 -34.06 7.18 30.37
C THR A 58 -33.97 7.90 29.02
N VAL A 59 -34.54 7.31 27.97
CA VAL A 59 -34.76 7.96 26.67
C VAL A 59 -36.16 8.57 26.61
N THR A 60 -36.26 9.88 26.41
CA THR A 60 -37.55 10.56 26.19
C THR A 60 -37.72 10.89 24.72
N SER A 61 -38.68 10.23 24.07
CA SER A 61 -39.03 10.47 22.66
C SER A 61 -39.95 11.69 22.51
N VAL A 62 -39.72 12.52 21.48
CA VAL A 62 -40.74 13.44 20.95
C VAL A 62 -40.88 13.23 19.44
N VAL A 63 -42.06 12.78 19.05
CA VAL A 63 -42.51 12.65 17.65
C VAL A 63 -43.01 14.01 17.16
N ASN A 64 -42.74 14.38 15.90
CA ASN A 64 -43.67 15.20 15.11
C ASN A 64 -43.39 15.12 13.60
N ARG A 65 -44.46 14.98 12.80
CA ARG A 65 -44.46 15.00 11.32
C ARG A 65 -45.76 15.66 10.83
N PRO A 66 -45.67 16.77 10.10
CA PRO A 66 -46.44 16.97 8.84
C PRO A 66 -45.61 17.78 7.80
N LYS A 67 -45.95 17.92 6.51
CA LYS A 67 -46.84 17.22 5.55
C LYS A 67 -46.36 17.57 4.12
N SER A 68 -46.81 16.86 3.09
CA SER A 68 -46.94 17.38 1.71
C SER A 68 -48.43 17.64 1.41
N PRO A 69 -48.80 18.39 0.35
CA PRO A 69 -48.89 17.80 -1.00
C PRO A 69 -48.58 18.75 -2.18
N ASN A 70 -48.31 18.17 -3.36
CA ASN A 70 -49.08 18.40 -4.59
C ASN A 70 -48.57 17.49 -5.73
N GLU A 71 -49.51 16.93 -6.49
CA GLU A 71 -49.29 16.19 -7.74
C GLU A 71 -49.29 17.13 -8.95
N VAL A 72 -48.83 16.66 -10.13
CA VAL A 72 -49.63 16.64 -11.38
C VAL A 72 -48.82 16.00 -12.54
N LEU A 73 -49.37 14.87 -13.02
CA LEU A 73 -49.46 14.30 -14.38
C LEU A 73 -48.30 14.33 -15.40
N ILE A 74 -48.11 13.15 -16.03
CA ILE A 74 -47.48 12.88 -17.33
C ILE A 74 -48.58 12.84 -18.41
N PRO A 75 -48.28 13.06 -19.70
CA PRO A 75 -48.53 12.00 -20.67
C PRO A 75 -47.37 11.77 -21.65
N ALA A 76 -47.37 10.59 -22.28
CA ALA A 76 -46.39 10.16 -23.27
C ALA A 76 -47.00 10.14 -24.68
N ASP A 77 -46.16 10.18 -25.72
CA ASP A 77 -46.37 9.43 -26.97
C ASP A 77 -45.05 9.37 -27.78
N GLY A 78 -44.94 8.46 -28.76
CA GLY A 78 -43.74 8.27 -29.58
C GLY A 78 -44.02 8.20 -31.09
N ASN A 79 -42.96 8.05 -31.91
CA ASN A 79 -42.85 7.21 -33.12
C ASN A 79 -41.67 7.61 -34.04
N ASP A 80 -40.92 6.58 -34.46
CA ASP A 80 -40.29 6.29 -35.77
C ASP A 80 -39.37 7.27 -36.56
N GLU A 81 -38.33 6.65 -37.17
CA GLU A 81 -37.30 7.18 -38.09
C GLU A 81 -37.82 7.37 -39.56
N PRO A 82 -37.00 7.60 -40.65
CA PRO A 82 -35.55 7.87 -40.78
C PRO A 82 -35.15 9.04 -41.74
N GLY A 83 -33.86 9.44 -41.79
CA GLY A 83 -33.39 10.42 -42.79
C GLY A 83 -31.91 10.86 -42.78
N THR A 84 -31.03 10.05 -43.40
CA THR A 84 -29.70 10.38 -44.01
C THR A 84 -28.89 11.65 -43.63
N LYS A 85 -27.68 11.38 -43.11
CA LYS A 85 -26.35 11.99 -43.42
C LYS A 85 -26.19 13.53 -43.44
N ASN A 86 -25.34 14.02 -42.54
CA ASN A 86 -24.09 14.69 -42.94
C ASN A 86 -22.95 14.36 -41.96
N ILE A 87 -21.71 14.47 -42.43
CA ILE A 87 -20.49 14.13 -41.67
C ILE A 87 -19.89 15.43 -41.14
N GLU A 88 -19.76 15.56 -39.83
CA GLU A 88 -18.83 16.50 -39.19
C GLU A 88 -17.92 15.74 -38.23
N PHE A 89 -16.61 15.99 -38.37
CA PHE A 89 -15.57 15.46 -37.50
C PHE A 89 -15.49 16.34 -36.24
N ASP A 90 -16.15 15.93 -35.16
CA ASP A 90 -15.78 16.36 -33.81
C ASP A 90 -16.40 15.43 -32.76
N GLN A 91 -15.59 14.57 -32.16
CA GLN A 91 -15.86 14.09 -30.80
C GLN A 91 -14.61 13.49 -30.14
N TYR A 92 -14.42 13.92 -28.89
CA TYR A 92 -13.42 13.44 -27.96
C TYR A 92 -13.45 11.91 -27.86
N ILE A 93 -12.28 11.28 -27.96
CA ILE A 93 -12.09 9.92 -27.43
C ILE A 93 -11.85 10.06 -25.93
N ASP A 94 -12.80 9.57 -25.14
CA ASP A 94 -12.56 9.24 -23.73
C ASP A 94 -11.55 8.08 -23.69
N ASP A 95 -10.31 8.38 -23.31
CA ASP A 95 -9.24 7.38 -23.15
C ASP A 95 -9.45 6.54 -21.87
N GLU A 96 -10.51 5.72 -21.84
CA GLU A 96 -10.64 4.56 -20.93
C GLU A 96 -9.85 3.33 -21.43
N ASN A 97 -8.87 3.50 -22.32
CA ASN A 97 -7.92 2.44 -22.70
C ASN A 97 -6.78 2.31 -21.67
N PHE A 98 -7.15 2.06 -20.42
CA PHE A 98 -6.22 1.62 -19.39
C PHE A 98 -5.80 0.18 -19.71
N ILE A 99 -4.53 -0.03 -20.04
CA ILE A 99 -3.96 -1.38 -20.18
C ILE A 99 -3.93 -2.01 -18.78
N GLN A 100 -5.02 -2.70 -18.42
CA GLN A 100 -5.03 -3.62 -17.30
C GLN A 100 -4.15 -4.82 -17.63
N GLU A 101 -2.85 -4.75 -17.30
CA GLU A 101 -2.12 -5.98 -17.03
C GLU A 101 -2.77 -6.67 -15.83
N LYS A 102 -3.43 -7.76 -16.18
CA LYS A 102 -4.47 -8.41 -15.40
C LYS A 102 -3.83 -9.15 -14.23
N PHE A 103 -3.78 -8.52 -13.06
CA PHE A 103 -3.62 -9.23 -11.79
C PHE A 103 -4.81 -10.18 -11.61
N LEU A 104 -4.67 -11.39 -12.15
CA LEU A 104 -5.66 -12.47 -12.12
C LEU A 104 -5.84 -13.03 -10.71
N LEU A 105 -6.52 -12.26 -9.85
CA LEU A 105 -7.58 -12.85 -9.06
C LEU A 105 -8.66 -13.25 -10.07
N ASN A 106 -8.74 -14.55 -10.40
CA ASN A 106 -9.66 -15.05 -11.43
C ASN A 106 -11.09 -14.57 -11.17
N ASP A 107 -11.55 -13.62 -11.98
CA ASP A 107 -12.97 -13.33 -12.13
C ASP A 107 -13.62 -14.48 -12.89
N SER A 108 -14.57 -15.15 -12.25
CA SER A 108 -15.70 -15.75 -12.94
C SER A 108 -16.98 -15.15 -12.37
N TYR A 109 -17.36 -13.98 -12.89
CA TYR A 109 -18.73 -13.50 -12.75
C TYR A 109 -19.60 -14.33 -13.70
N ILE A 110 -20.13 -15.42 -13.18
CA ILE A 110 -21.13 -16.24 -13.89
C ILE A 110 -22.51 -15.66 -13.51
N PRO A 111 -23.32 -15.18 -14.49
CA PRO A 111 -24.70 -14.79 -14.22
C PRO A 111 -25.49 -16.03 -13.76
N GLU A 112 -26.57 -15.82 -13.00
CA GLU A 112 -27.29 -16.83 -12.18
C GLU A 112 -27.65 -18.18 -12.87
N ALA A 113 -26.68 -19.06 -13.08
CA ALA A 113 -26.80 -20.51 -13.27
C ALA A 113 -25.38 -21.15 -13.35
N ASN A 114 -25.15 -22.23 -12.60
CA ASN A 114 -23.96 -23.10 -12.67
C ASN A 114 -22.58 -22.43 -12.46
N VAL A 115 -22.22 -22.25 -11.19
CA VAL A 115 -20.81 -22.12 -10.78
C VAL A 115 -20.14 -23.48 -10.91
N ASP A 116 -18.99 -23.54 -11.60
CA ASP A 116 -18.18 -24.75 -11.69
C ASP A 116 -17.35 -24.94 -10.40
N ASP A 117 -17.53 -26.09 -9.74
CA ASP A 117 -17.10 -26.38 -8.36
C ASP A 117 -15.59 -26.70 -8.26
N THR A 118 -14.74 -25.70 -8.48
CA THR A 118 -13.29 -25.80 -8.21
C THR A 118 -12.88 -25.03 -6.94
N PRO A 119 -12.91 -25.68 -5.75
CA PRO A 119 -12.54 -25.02 -4.51
C PRO A 119 -11.04 -24.66 -4.46
N TYR A 120 -10.71 -23.56 -3.78
CA TYR A 120 -9.30 -23.21 -3.55
C TYR A 120 -8.69 -24.15 -2.51
N MET A 121 -7.97 -25.16 -2.98
CA MET A 121 -7.33 -26.20 -2.18
C MET A 121 -5.89 -25.82 -1.84
N PHE A 122 -5.56 -25.75 -0.56
CA PHE A 122 -4.18 -25.57 -0.08
C PHE A 122 -3.83 -26.68 0.92
N GLN A 123 -2.79 -27.48 0.62
CA GLN A 123 -2.37 -28.64 1.43
C GLN A 123 -3.53 -29.58 1.78
N GLY A 124 -4.37 -29.91 0.79
CA GLY A 124 -5.56 -30.77 0.95
C GLY A 124 -6.73 -30.12 1.71
N LYS A 125 -6.62 -28.86 2.16
CA LYS A 125 -7.70 -28.14 2.83
C LYS A 125 -8.39 -27.17 1.87
N ASN A 126 -9.72 -27.25 1.83
CA ASN A 126 -10.57 -26.32 1.10
C ASN A 126 -10.66 -24.99 1.86
N ILE A 127 -9.91 -23.99 1.41
CA ILE A 127 -9.85 -22.67 2.04
C ILE A 127 -11.13 -21.89 1.77
N SER A 128 -11.79 -22.10 0.63
CA SER A 128 -13.09 -21.51 0.34
C SER A 128 -14.14 -21.96 1.36
N THR A 129 -14.21 -23.26 1.67
CA THR A 129 -15.07 -23.79 2.75
C THR A 129 -14.65 -23.26 4.12
N LEU A 130 -13.35 -23.12 4.41
CA LEU A 130 -12.88 -22.58 5.68
C LEU A 130 -13.31 -21.11 5.86
N LEU A 131 -13.15 -20.28 4.84
CA LEU A 131 -13.57 -18.88 4.86
C LEU A 131 -15.09 -18.75 4.98
N THR A 132 -15.86 -19.55 4.25
CA THR A 132 -17.33 -19.62 4.37
C THR A 132 -17.75 -20.08 5.77
N SER A 133 -17.06 -21.05 6.37
CA SER A 133 -17.28 -21.47 7.76
C SER A 133 -17.01 -20.32 8.75
N TYR A 134 -15.94 -19.56 8.57
CA TYR A 134 -15.67 -18.36 9.38
C TYR A 134 -16.73 -17.27 9.21
N GLN A 135 -17.19 -17.01 7.99
CA GLN A 135 -18.27 -16.05 7.75
C GLN A 135 -19.57 -16.50 8.41
N SER A 136 -19.90 -17.79 8.32
CA SER A 136 -21.10 -18.37 8.94
C SER A 136 -21.02 -18.34 10.47
N GLU A 137 -19.88 -18.69 11.06
CA GLU A 137 -19.67 -18.63 12.52
C GLU A 137 -19.63 -17.19 13.03
N ALA A 138 -19.02 -16.25 12.30
CA ALA A 138 -19.07 -14.83 12.64
C ALA A 138 -20.51 -14.31 12.61
N SER A 139 -21.28 -14.61 11.55
CA SER A 139 -22.70 -14.28 11.47
C SER A 139 -23.52 -14.91 12.59
N ARG A 140 -23.25 -16.17 12.95
CA ARG A 140 -23.90 -16.87 14.07
C ARG A 140 -23.60 -16.20 15.41
N ILE A 141 -22.33 -15.86 15.66
CA ILE A 141 -21.92 -15.10 16.85
C ILE A 141 -22.65 -13.76 16.88
N GLY A 142 -22.71 -13.04 15.76
CA GLY A 142 -23.42 -11.76 15.60
C GLY A 142 -24.96 -11.84 15.67
N GLN A 143 -25.54 -13.03 15.55
CA GLN A 143 -26.96 -13.26 15.85
C GLN A 143 -27.20 -13.52 17.35
N THR A 144 -26.19 -14.06 18.04
CA THR A 144 -26.24 -14.37 19.50
C THR A 144 -25.64 -13.29 20.40
N SER A 145 -25.19 -12.18 19.83
CA SER A 145 -24.59 -11.04 20.51
C SER A 145 -25.00 -9.74 19.80
N GLU A 146 -24.80 -8.58 20.40
CA GLU A 146 -25.14 -7.27 19.79
C GLU A 146 -24.25 -6.90 18.58
N LEU A 147 -23.38 -7.80 18.13
CA LEU A 147 -22.44 -7.60 17.02
C LEU A 147 -23.13 -7.71 15.66
N GLN A 148 -23.48 -6.56 15.06
CA GLN A 148 -23.94 -6.52 13.67
C GLN A 148 -22.83 -6.92 12.67
N VAL A 149 -22.91 -8.13 12.12
CA VAL A 149 -22.03 -8.58 11.03
C VAL A 149 -22.61 -8.12 9.69
N LYS A 150 -21.90 -7.20 9.00
CA LYS A 150 -22.25 -6.72 7.66
C LYS A 150 -21.23 -7.22 6.64
N LYS A 151 -21.71 -7.78 5.54
CA LYS A 151 -20.90 -8.05 4.34
C LYS A 151 -20.98 -6.84 3.42
N PHE A 152 -19.84 -6.37 2.92
CA PHE A 152 -19.76 -5.30 1.93
C PHE A 152 -19.48 -5.89 0.55
N SER A 153 -20.17 -5.40 -0.48
CA SER A 153 -19.91 -5.82 -1.86
C SER A 153 -18.58 -5.27 -2.37
N ARG A 154 -18.01 -5.87 -3.43
CA ARG A 154 -16.83 -5.31 -4.13
C ARG A 154 -17.09 -3.86 -4.55
N ASN A 155 -18.28 -3.57 -5.09
CA ASN A 155 -18.69 -2.22 -5.47
C ASN A 155 -18.67 -1.25 -4.28
N THR A 156 -19.18 -1.66 -3.11
CA THR A 156 -19.15 -0.85 -1.88
C THR A 156 -17.72 -0.55 -1.43
N LEU A 157 -16.80 -1.52 -1.52
CA LEU A 157 -15.39 -1.31 -1.19
C LEU A 157 -14.68 -0.43 -2.21
N THR A 158 -14.99 -0.56 -3.51
CA THR A 158 -14.49 0.32 -4.57
C THR A 158 -14.98 1.76 -4.37
N SER A 159 -16.26 1.98 -4.07
CA SER A 159 -16.82 3.29 -3.74
C SER A 159 -16.21 3.86 -2.47
N LEU A 160 -15.98 3.05 -1.43
CA LEU A 160 -15.26 3.49 -0.24
C LEU A 160 -13.83 3.93 -0.58
N ARG A 161 -13.08 3.13 -1.34
CA ARG A 161 -11.73 3.52 -1.80
C ARG A 161 -11.76 4.84 -2.56
N LYS A 162 -12.67 4.99 -3.52
CA LYS A 162 -12.83 6.23 -4.30
C LYS A 162 -13.07 7.44 -3.38
N ASN A 163 -14.04 7.33 -2.46
CA ASN A 163 -14.32 8.39 -1.49
C ASN A 163 -13.10 8.71 -0.60
N MET A 164 -12.33 7.70 -0.16
CA MET A 164 -11.11 7.93 0.63
C MET A 164 -10.03 8.65 -0.21
N CYS A 165 -9.87 8.31 -1.49
CA CYS A 165 -8.98 9.03 -2.40
C CYS A 165 -9.46 10.48 -2.62
N ASP A 166 -10.76 10.68 -2.90
CA ASP A 166 -11.35 12.01 -3.12
C ASP A 166 -11.21 12.94 -1.90
N ILE A 167 -11.23 12.38 -0.68
CA ILE A 167 -11.02 13.11 0.59
C ILE A 167 -9.53 13.41 0.87
N HIS A 168 -8.64 12.46 0.59
CA HIS A 168 -7.26 12.52 1.09
C HIS A 168 -6.20 12.87 0.03
N MET A 169 -6.40 12.55 -1.24
CA MET A 169 -5.37 12.78 -2.27
C MET A 169 -5.30 14.24 -2.73
N MET A 170 -4.16 14.59 -3.32
CA MET A 170 -3.96 15.86 -4.00
C MET A 170 -3.92 15.65 -5.51
N LYS A 171 -4.54 16.55 -6.26
CA LYS A 171 -4.44 16.55 -7.73
C LYS A 171 -3.11 17.15 -8.14
N ALA A 172 -2.28 16.33 -8.77
CA ALA A 172 -1.03 16.72 -9.42
C ALA A 172 -0.95 15.96 -10.74
N LYS A 173 -0.68 16.66 -11.84
CA LYS A 173 -0.58 16.08 -13.18
C LYS A 173 0.52 16.79 -13.94
N VAL A 174 1.44 16.02 -14.53
CA VAL A 174 2.50 16.53 -15.39
C VAL A 174 1.89 16.96 -16.72
N THR A 175 2.20 18.18 -17.16
CA THR A 175 1.66 18.73 -18.40
C THR A 175 2.18 18.00 -19.63
N SER A 176 1.39 17.98 -20.71
CA SER A 176 1.77 17.33 -21.97
C SER A 176 3.09 17.86 -22.52
N THR A 177 3.33 19.17 -22.38
CA THR A 177 4.59 19.86 -22.74
C THR A 177 5.80 19.32 -21.97
N VAL A 178 5.66 19.03 -20.68
CA VAL A 178 6.73 18.42 -19.89
C VAL A 178 6.91 16.96 -20.29
N LYS A 179 5.82 16.19 -20.44
CA LYS A 179 5.88 14.78 -20.86
C LYS A 179 6.52 14.60 -22.25
N SER A 180 6.22 15.47 -23.22
CA SER A 180 6.75 15.35 -24.59
C SER A 180 8.27 15.52 -24.67
N ILE A 181 8.86 16.41 -23.88
CA ILE A 181 10.33 16.58 -23.80
C ILE A 181 11.00 15.29 -23.33
N PHE A 182 10.42 14.59 -22.36
CA PHE A 182 10.97 13.31 -21.91
C PHE A 182 10.73 12.16 -22.91
N ARG A 183 9.66 12.21 -23.72
CA ARG A 183 9.50 11.26 -24.84
C ARG A 183 10.56 11.46 -25.92
N GLU A 184 10.88 12.71 -26.28
CA GLU A 184 11.99 13.05 -27.19
C GLU A 184 13.31 12.42 -26.71
N TYR A 185 13.60 12.45 -25.41
CA TYR A 185 14.80 11.80 -24.83
C TYR A 185 14.75 10.28 -24.86
N VAL A 186 13.55 9.67 -24.80
CA VAL A 186 13.37 8.22 -25.00
C VAL A 186 13.58 7.85 -26.47
N GLU A 187 13.06 8.65 -27.40
CA GLU A 187 13.23 8.45 -28.85
C GLU A 187 14.71 8.53 -29.24
N ILE A 188 15.43 9.58 -28.82
CA ILE A 188 16.88 9.74 -29.00
C ILE A 188 17.67 8.55 -28.42
N ALA A 189 17.25 7.98 -27.29
CA ALA A 189 17.93 6.84 -26.67
C ALA A 189 17.72 5.51 -27.40
N ILE A 190 16.63 5.38 -28.17
CA ILE A 190 16.23 4.16 -28.88
C ILE A 190 16.72 4.16 -30.33
N ASP A 191 16.89 5.35 -30.92
CA ASP A 191 17.49 5.58 -32.22
C ASP A 191 18.90 4.95 -32.32
N GLU A 192 19.16 4.23 -33.41
CA GLU A 192 20.37 3.41 -33.59
C GLU A 192 21.61 4.25 -33.96
N ASP A 193 21.43 5.45 -34.53
CA ASP A 193 22.51 6.38 -34.89
C ASP A 193 22.87 7.33 -33.72
N LEU A 194 21.94 7.57 -32.79
CA LEU A 194 22.11 8.47 -31.65
C LEU A 194 22.43 7.74 -30.33
N GLY A 195 21.57 6.81 -29.92
CA GLY A 195 21.71 6.02 -28.70
C GLY A 195 21.75 6.81 -27.38
N LEU A 196 22.06 6.07 -26.30
CA LEU A 196 21.93 6.55 -24.92
C LEU A 196 22.87 7.71 -24.55
N GLU A 197 24.05 7.83 -25.19
CA GLU A 197 24.99 8.93 -24.95
C GLU A 197 24.39 10.28 -25.39
N LYS A 198 23.71 10.31 -26.53
CA LYS A 198 23.01 11.51 -27.02
C LYS A 198 21.84 11.86 -26.13
N ALA A 199 21.10 10.88 -25.64
CA ALA A 199 20.02 11.09 -24.68
C ALA A 199 20.53 11.65 -23.35
N GLU A 200 21.63 11.11 -22.78
CA GLU A 200 22.24 11.70 -21.58
C GLU A 200 22.70 13.14 -21.84
N LYS A 201 23.30 13.42 -23.00
CA LYS A 201 23.69 14.78 -23.37
C LYS A 201 22.48 15.72 -23.44
N ALA A 202 21.39 15.32 -24.10
CA ALA A 202 20.18 16.11 -24.20
C ALA A 202 19.54 16.39 -22.83
N VAL A 203 19.49 15.38 -21.95
CA VAL A 203 19.05 15.53 -20.54
C VAL A 203 19.95 16.53 -19.80
N ARG A 204 21.28 16.48 -19.96
CA ARG A 204 22.23 17.42 -19.34
C ARG A 204 22.06 18.85 -19.82
N GLU A 205 21.92 19.06 -21.13
CA GLU A 205 21.71 20.40 -21.71
C GLU A 205 20.35 20.99 -21.26
N SER A 206 19.36 20.12 -20.98
CA SER A 206 18.04 20.52 -20.51
C SER A 206 18.00 21.16 -19.11
N PHE A 207 19.06 21.09 -18.31
CA PHE A 207 19.17 21.79 -17.01
C PHE A 207 19.13 23.33 -17.13
N THR A 208 19.24 23.84 -18.35
CA THR A 208 19.07 25.28 -18.65
C THR A 208 17.64 25.66 -19.05
N LYS A 209 16.74 24.68 -19.25
CA LYS A 209 15.34 24.95 -19.62
C LYS A 209 14.55 25.50 -18.44
N THR A 210 13.75 26.53 -18.71
CA THR A 210 12.87 27.16 -17.71
C THR A 210 11.42 27.17 -18.16
N PHE A 211 10.50 27.02 -17.20
CA PHE A 211 9.06 27.06 -17.39
C PHE A 211 8.44 28.25 -16.66
N PRO A 212 7.47 28.97 -17.24
CA PRO A 212 6.76 30.06 -16.55
C PRO A 212 5.96 29.58 -15.32
N SER A 213 5.50 28.32 -15.34
CA SER A 213 4.81 27.68 -14.22
C SER A 213 5.82 27.08 -13.26
N THR A 214 5.83 27.54 -12.00
CA THR A 214 6.64 26.97 -10.93
C THR A 214 6.31 25.49 -10.67
N THR A 215 5.06 25.08 -10.90
CA THR A 215 4.64 23.68 -10.77
C THR A 215 5.25 22.83 -11.88
N ASP A 216 5.20 23.30 -13.13
CA ASP A 216 5.80 22.60 -14.28
C ASP A 216 7.31 22.53 -14.14
N GLN A 217 7.97 23.60 -13.67
CA GLN A 217 9.41 23.60 -13.36
C GLN A 217 9.74 22.52 -12.32
N ASN A 218 9.07 22.53 -11.15
CA ASN A 218 9.33 21.55 -10.09
C ASN A 218 9.08 20.10 -10.56
N MET A 219 8.08 19.87 -11.41
CA MET A 219 7.83 18.56 -12.01
C MET A 219 8.92 18.18 -13.01
N PHE A 220 9.30 19.10 -13.90
CA PHE A 220 10.36 18.92 -14.89
C PHE A 220 11.70 18.61 -14.21
N ASP A 221 12.10 19.37 -13.19
CA ASP A 221 13.36 19.18 -12.45
C ASP A 221 13.45 17.78 -11.82
N ILE A 222 12.34 17.28 -11.24
CA ILE A 222 12.25 15.94 -10.66
C ILE A 222 12.42 14.87 -11.76
N ILE A 223 11.69 14.99 -12.88
CA ILE A 223 11.75 14.00 -13.97
C ILE A 223 13.12 14.04 -14.68
N GLN A 224 13.69 15.23 -14.86
CA GLN A 224 15.04 15.45 -15.39
C GLN A 224 16.09 14.76 -14.54
N PHE A 225 16.03 14.93 -13.21
CA PHE A 225 16.95 14.26 -12.31
C PHE A 225 16.77 12.73 -12.36
N ILE A 226 15.53 12.23 -12.41
CA ILE A 226 15.25 10.80 -12.61
C ILE A 226 15.89 10.29 -13.89
N PHE A 227 15.63 10.92 -15.04
CA PHE A 227 16.17 10.52 -16.33
C PHE A 227 17.70 10.51 -16.33
N LEU A 228 18.34 11.49 -15.71
CA LEU A 228 19.81 11.54 -15.57
C LEU A 228 20.39 10.40 -14.71
N GLN A 229 19.65 9.89 -13.73
CA GLN A 229 20.05 8.68 -13.00
C GLN A 229 19.83 7.44 -13.86
N LEU A 230 18.69 7.35 -14.55
CA LEU A 230 18.35 6.19 -15.37
C LEU A 230 19.38 6.00 -16.49
N THR A 231 19.86 7.05 -17.20
CA THR A 231 20.84 6.91 -18.30
C THR A 231 22.14 6.20 -17.90
N LYS A 232 22.42 6.12 -16.60
CA LYS A 232 23.61 5.48 -16.04
C LYS A 232 23.36 4.11 -15.42
N ASN A 233 22.11 3.82 -15.08
CA ASN A 233 21.75 2.71 -14.19
C ASN A 233 20.96 1.59 -14.90
N ILE A 234 20.26 1.90 -15.99
CA ILE A 234 19.42 0.93 -16.72
C ILE A 234 19.86 0.78 -18.19
N PRO A 235 19.74 -0.42 -18.78
CA PRO A 235 20.08 -0.65 -20.19
C PRO A 235 19.05 -0.06 -21.16
N ILE A 236 19.42 0.06 -22.44
CA ILE A 236 18.50 0.51 -23.50
C ILE A 236 17.34 -0.48 -23.70
N LYS A 237 17.67 -1.77 -23.79
CA LYS A 237 16.73 -2.90 -23.89
C LYS A 237 16.70 -3.64 -22.54
N PRO A 238 15.56 -4.21 -22.10
CA PRO A 238 15.54 -5.06 -20.91
C PRO A 238 16.56 -6.20 -21.00
N LEU A 239 17.10 -6.64 -19.86
CA LEU A 239 17.89 -7.86 -19.78
C LEU A 239 16.95 -9.07 -19.72
N ASP A 240 17.33 -10.15 -20.41
CA ASP A 240 16.66 -11.46 -20.35
C ASP A 240 16.81 -12.14 -18.98
N ASP A 241 17.89 -11.81 -18.26
CA ASP A 241 18.16 -12.31 -16.91
C ASP A 241 17.20 -11.75 -15.86
N LEU A 242 16.88 -12.58 -14.85
CA LEU A 242 16.06 -12.18 -13.72
C LEU A 242 16.79 -11.17 -12.83
N LEU A 243 16.21 -9.98 -12.67
CA LEU A 243 16.80 -8.93 -11.83
C LEU A 243 16.63 -9.24 -10.34
N SER A 244 17.74 -9.20 -9.61
CA SER A 244 17.73 -9.38 -8.15
C SER A 244 17.05 -8.19 -7.45
N GLU A 245 16.49 -8.45 -6.27
CA GLU A 245 15.86 -7.43 -5.41
C GLU A 245 16.81 -6.25 -5.13
N GLY A 246 18.10 -6.54 -4.88
CA GLY A 246 19.13 -5.51 -4.70
C GLY A 246 19.47 -4.74 -5.98
N THR A 247 19.49 -5.41 -7.14
CA THR A 247 19.73 -4.77 -8.45
C THR A 247 18.60 -3.79 -8.79
N LEU A 248 17.34 -4.23 -8.63
CA LEU A 248 16.15 -3.38 -8.81
C LEU A 248 16.20 -2.17 -7.85
N THR A 249 16.56 -2.42 -6.59
CA THR A 249 16.65 -1.36 -5.57
C THR A 249 17.69 -0.30 -5.93
N VAL A 250 18.91 -0.69 -6.28
CA VAL A 250 20.01 0.26 -6.54
C VAL A 250 19.84 0.99 -7.87
N ASN A 251 19.40 0.30 -8.92
CA ASN A 251 19.43 0.85 -10.28
C ASN A 251 18.14 1.57 -10.68
N ILE A 252 16.98 1.19 -10.13
CA ILE A 252 15.67 1.68 -10.56
C ILE A 252 14.92 2.33 -9.40
N ILE A 253 14.61 1.54 -8.36
CA ILE A 253 13.63 1.94 -7.33
C ILE A 253 14.17 3.07 -6.46
N SER A 254 15.40 2.94 -5.93
CA SER A 254 15.99 4.00 -5.08
C SER A 254 16.24 5.30 -5.85
N PRO A 255 16.82 5.30 -7.08
CA PRO A 255 16.93 6.50 -7.89
C PRO A 255 15.59 7.21 -8.11
N VAL A 256 14.54 6.50 -8.55
CA VAL A 256 13.22 7.12 -8.81
C VAL A 256 12.58 7.62 -7.50
N LEU A 257 12.43 6.76 -6.50
CA LEU A 257 11.66 7.11 -5.29
C LEU A 257 12.39 8.17 -4.44
N ARG A 258 13.72 8.23 -4.45
CA ARG A 258 14.44 9.32 -3.76
C ARG A 258 14.17 10.68 -4.42
N SER A 259 14.03 10.76 -5.74
CA SER A 259 13.69 12.02 -6.43
C SER A 259 12.32 12.59 -6.03
N PHE A 260 11.38 11.75 -5.61
CA PHE A 260 10.07 12.18 -5.13
C PHE A 260 10.02 12.49 -3.62
N PHE A 261 10.70 11.68 -2.80
CA PHE A 261 10.43 11.63 -1.35
C PHE A 261 11.62 11.99 -0.44
N HIS A 262 12.84 12.11 -0.98
CA HIS A 262 14.03 12.38 -0.17
C HIS A 262 14.31 13.89 -0.05
N ASP A 263 14.23 14.42 1.17
CA ASP A 263 14.79 15.73 1.53
C ASP A 263 15.76 15.53 2.69
N SER A 264 17.04 15.89 2.51
CA SER A 264 18.08 15.65 3.52
C SER A 264 17.93 16.50 4.79
N THR A 265 17.12 17.55 4.75
CA THR A 265 16.95 18.56 5.81
C THR A 265 15.69 18.29 6.63
N PHE A 266 14.57 18.04 5.97
CA PHE A 266 13.24 17.96 6.58
C PHE A 266 12.64 16.55 6.64
N HIS A 267 12.89 15.72 5.62
CA HIS A 267 12.30 14.38 5.55
C HIS A 267 13.19 13.33 4.84
N PRO A 268 14.30 12.92 5.47
CA PRO A 268 15.22 11.99 4.85
C PRO A 268 14.61 10.59 4.75
N THR A 269 14.59 10.05 3.53
CA THR A 269 14.38 8.63 3.31
C THR A 269 15.67 7.84 3.54
N ILE A 270 15.56 6.72 4.24
CA ILE A 270 16.66 5.81 4.56
C ILE A 270 16.33 4.40 4.10
N TRP A 271 17.36 3.64 3.73
CA TRP A 271 17.31 2.21 3.43
C TRP A 271 17.99 1.47 4.61
N PRO A 272 17.25 1.05 5.64
CA PRO A 272 17.83 0.72 6.93
C PRO A 272 18.49 -0.67 6.95
N ASN A 273 19.79 -0.69 7.32
CA ASN A 273 20.48 -1.91 7.74
C ASN A 273 20.25 -2.27 9.22
N THR A 274 19.57 -1.39 9.98
CA THR A 274 19.34 -1.52 11.43
C THR A 274 17.93 -1.07 11.83
N ALA A 275 17.39 -1.59 12.93
CA ALA A 275 15.96 -1.51 13.24
C ALA A 275 15.38 -0.09 13.26
N SER A 276 14.24 0.09 12.58
CA SER A 276 13.42 1.30 12.58
C SER A 276 12.92 1.65 13.99
N MET A 277 12.48 2.90 14.21
CA MET A 277 11.89 3.35 15.48
C MET A 277 10.62 2.58 15.80
N SER A 278 9.72 2.40 14.83
CA SER A 278 8.52 1.56 14.93
C SER A 278 8.85 0.10 15.30
N ALA A 279 9.85 -0.51 14.67
CA ALA A 279 10.30 -1.86 15.01
C ALA A 279 10.90 -1.95 16.42
N LYS A 280 11.68 -0.94 16.85
CA LYS A 280 12.23 -0.85 18.22
C LYS A 280 11.13 -0.68 19.27
N ALA A 281 10.14 0.16 19.02
CA ALA A 281 8.99 0.36 19.90
C ALA A 281 8.19 -0.93 20.08
N ARG A 282 7.92 -1.66 18.98
CA ARG A 282 7.28 -2.99 19.06
C ARG A 282 8.08 -4.01 19.87
N LYS A 283 9.41 -4.09 19.69
CA LYS A 283 10.25 -5.00 20.50
C LYS A 283 10.11 -4.74 21.99
N LEU A 284 10.20 -3.47 22.39
CA LEU A 284 10.09 -3.05 23.79
C LEU A 284 8.70 -3.38 24.36
N ALA A 285 7.63 -3.17 23.59
CA ALA A 285 6.27 -3.48 23.99
C ALA A 285 5.96 -4.99 24.05
N ASN A 286 6.67 -5.82 23.26
CA ASN A 286 6.37 -7.24 23.11
C ASN A 286 7.30 -8.18 23.90
N LEU A 287 8.41 -7.69 24.47
CA LEU A 287 9.45 -8.48 25.15
C LEU A 287 10.05 -9.60 24.27
N ASP A 288 10.17 -9.35 22.96
CA ASP A 288 10.63 -10.35 21.99
C ASP A 288 12.15 -10.23 21.71
N PRO A 289 12.95 -11.29 21.92
CA PRO A 289 14.40 -11.26 21.70
C PRO A 289 14.82 -11.38 20.23
N SER A 290 13.91 -11.66 19.29
CA SER A 290 14.23 -11.88 17.88
C SER A 290 14.53 -10.58 17.10
N ARG A 291 15.11 -10.70 15.90
CA ARG A 291 15.25 -9.56 14.97
C ARG A 291 13.91 -9.29 14.28
N ALA A 292 13.05 -8.49 14.92
CA ALA A 292 11.89 -7.89 14.27
C ALA A 292 12.27 -7.34 12.88
N LYS A 293 11.49 -7.74 11.88
CA LYS A 293 11.73 -7.43 10.47
C LYS A 293 11.66 -5.92 10.22
N GLN A 294 12.44 -5.46 9.26
CA GLN A 294 12.60 -4.06 8.89
C GLN A 294 11.98 -3.84 7.51
N PRO A 295 11.36 -2.68 7.26
CA PRO A 295 10.94 -2.28 5.92
C PRO A 295 12.18 -1.89 5.12
N ASP A 296 12.17 -2.11 3.81
CA ASP A 296 13.29 -1.81 2.92
C ASP A 296 13.57 -0.30 2.83
N MET A 297 12.52 0.53 2.93
CA MET A 297 12.67 2.00 3.01
C MET A 297 11.82 2.60 4.13
N VAL A 298 12.36 3.62 4.80
CA VAL A 298 11.65 4.46 5.77
C VAL A 298 11.77 5.93 5.41
N GLY A 299 10.65 6.65 5.33
CA GLY A 299 10.62 8.12 5.33
C GLY A 299 10.49 8.65 6.75
N ASN A 300 11.39 9.54 7.15
CA ASN A 300 11.41 10.17 8.47
C ASN A 300 10.97 11.63 8.41
N ILE A 301 10.64 12.22 9.56
CA ILE A 301 10.64 13.68 9.76
C ILE A 301 11.75 14.01 10.74
N THR A 302 12.62 14.96 10.36
CA THR A 302 13.70 15.48 11.19
C THR A 302 13.30 16.81 11.84
N ASN A 303 13.62 16.97 13.13
CA ASN A 303 13.61 18.27 13.82
C ASN A 303 14.91 18.39 14.62
N ASN A 304 15.58 19.54 14.57
CA ASN A 304 16.87 19.80 15.23
C ASN A 304 17.90 18.65 15.02
N ASN A 305 18.06 18.22 13.77
CA ASN A 305 18.94 17.14 13.31
C ASN A 305 18.69 15.76 13.96
N LYS A 306 17.50 15.52 14.53
CA LYS A 306 17.07 14.22 15.06
C LYS A 306 15.82 13.74 14.35
N SER A 307 15.74 12.44 14.02
CA SER A 307 14.47 11.84 13.56
C SER A 307 13.48 11.80 14.73
N VAL A 308 12.26 12.32 14.50
CA VAL A 308 11.20 12.43 15.53
C VAL A 308 10.07 11.44 15.27
N PHE A 309 9.76 11.23 13.99
CA PHE A 309 8.69 10.35 13.51
C PHE A 309 9.09 9.64 12.22
N GLU A 310 8.54 8.45 12.05
CA GLU A 310 8.50 7.70 10.78
C GLU A 310 7.12 7.93 10.16
N VAL A 311 7.07 8.23 8.86
CA VAL A 311 5.84 8.66 8.15
C VAL A 311 5.61 7.95 6.82
N MET A 312 6.59 7.20 6.33
CA MET A 312 6.46 6.38 5.13
C MET A 312 7.24 5.06 5.26
N TYR A 313 6.67 3.98 4.72
CA TYR A 313 7.28 2.64 4.71
C TYR A 313 7.23 2.01 3.32
N GLY A 314 8.28 1.29 2.94
CA GLY A 314 8.38 0.58 1.66
C GLY A 314 8.86 -0.86 1.82
N GLU A 315 8.32 -1.78 1.03
CA GLU A 315 8.82 -3.16 0.84
C GLU A 315 8.96 -3.45 -0.66
N ILE A 316 9.99 -4.21 -1.03
CA ILE A 316 10.32 -4.56 -2.42
C ILE A 316 10.26 -6.09 -2.59
N THR A 317 9.81 -6.54 -3.76
CA THR A 317 9.88 -7.95 -4.17
C THR A 317 10.60 -8.08 -5.50
N GLY A 318 11.77 -8.73 -5.50
CA GLY A 318 12.51 -9.04 -6.72
C GLY A 318 11.88 -10.14 -7.57
N GLU A 319 12.31 -10.25 -8.84
CA GLU A 319 11.68 -11.08 -9.87
C GLU A 319 11.56 -12.55 -9.47
N GLY A 320 12.59 -13.15 -8.87
CA GLY A 320 12.56 -14.54 -8.40
C GLY A 320 11.55 -14.85 -7.26
N LYS A 321 10.77 -13.85 -6.79
CA LYS A 321 9.72 -14.01 -5.77
C LYS A 321 8.39 -13.34 -6.16
N ASN A 322 8.27 -12.74 -7.35
CA ASN A 322 7.09 -11.96 -7.76
C ASN A 322 5.76 -12.74 -7.64
N ASN A 323 5.75 -14.01 -8.06
CA ASN A 323 4.59 -14.90 -8.01
C ASN A 323 4.31 -15.48 -6.61
N ASN A 324 5.10 -15.13 -5.60
CA ASN A 324 4.89 -15.59 -4.23
C ASN A 324 3.83 -14.72 -3.53
N ILE A 325 2.55 -14.97 -3.87
CA ILE A 325 1.38 -14.30 -3.28
C ILE A 325 1.48 -14.24 -1.75
N ARG A 326 2.00 -15.29 -1.11
CA ARG A 326 2.20 -15.33 0.35
C ARG A 326 3.24 -14.30 0.82
N LYS A 327 4.40 -14.18 0.15
CA LYS A 327 5.41 -13.15 0.49
C LYS A 327 4.78 -11.76 0.37
N ASN A 328 4.21 -11.45 -0.80
CA ASN A 328 3.67 -10.14 -1.12
C ASN A 328 2.57 -9.73 -0.14
N THR A 329 1.69 -10.67 0.24
CA THR A 329 0.64 -10.46 1.26
C THR A 329 1.23 -10.19 2.65
N LEU A 330 2.30 -10.88 3.04
CA LEU A 330 2.96 -10.67 4.34
C LEU A 330 3.70 -9.33 4.39
N ASP A 331 4.32 -8.91 3.29
CA ASP A 331 4.94 -7.59 3.15
C ASP A 331 3.88 -6.48 3.26
N LEU A 332 2.72 -6.65 2.61
CA LEU A 332 1.61 -5.70 2.71
C LEU A 332 1.01 -5.61 4.14
N ILE A 333 0.84 -6.74 4.82
CA ILE A 333 0.42 -6.78 6.23
C ILE A 333 1.45 -6.08 7.13
N ARG A 334 2.75 -6.28 6.88
CA ARG A 334 3.83 -5.57 7.58
C ARG A 334 3.74 -4.06 7.38
N ILE A 335 3.59 -3.58 6.15
CA ILE A 335 3.39 -2.16 5.83
C ILE A 335 2.23 -1.60 6.66
N GLY A 336 1.08 -2.28 6.66
CA GLY A 336 -0.08 -1.88 7.48
C GLY A 336 0.24 -1.77 8.98
N VAL A 337 0.99 -2.72 9.55
CA VAL A 337 1.43 -2.68 10.96
C VAL A 337 2.40 -1.50 11.22
N PHE A 338 3.39 -1.28 10.35
CA PHE A 338 4.31 -0.14 10.47
C PHE A 338 3.56 1.20 10.41
N MET A 339 2.66 1.37 9.43
CA MET A 339 1.85 2.58 9.25
C MET A 339 0.98 2.85 10.48
N LYS A 340 0.33 1.80 11.01
CA LYS A 340 -0.55 1.88 12.17
C LYS A 340 0.20 2.27 13.45
N ASP A 341 1.37 1.70 13.68
CA ASP A 341 2.19 2.02 14.85
C ASP A 341 2.73 3.46 14.80
N ALA A 342 3.16 3.92 13.62
CA ALA A 342 3.55 5.32 13.42
C ALA A 342 2.42 6.32 13.65
N LEU A 343 1.22 6.03 13.12
CA LEU A 343 0.03 6.87 13.30
C LEU A 343 -0.31 7.01 14.80
N ASP A 344 -0.28 5.88 15.51
CA ASP A 344 -0.45 5.81 16.95
C ASP A 344 0.55 6.68 17.71
N ASP A 345 1.84 6.61 17.36
CA ASP A 345 2.90 7.36 18.03
C ASP A 345 2.82 8.86 17.75
N ILE A 346 2.44 9.26 16.53
CA ILE A 346 2.18 10.67 16.19
C ILE A 346 0.96 11.18 16.97
N ILE A 347 -0.15 10.44 17.01
CA ILE A 347 -1.34 10.82 17.80
C ILE A 347 -1.00 10.94 19.29
N LYS A 348 -0.28 9.98 19.89
CA LYS A 348 0.09 10.01 21.32
C LYS A 348 0.98 11.20 21.68
N LYS A 349 1.92 11.58 20.79
CA LYS A 349 2.84 12.71 21.04
C LYS A 349 2.22 14.08 20.71
N THR A 350 1.51 14.21 19.59
CA THR A 350 1.00 15.51 19.10
C THR A 350 -0.45 15.80 19.48
N GLY A 351 -1.24 14.77 19.79
CA GLY A 351 -2.67 14.87 20.00
C GLY A 351 -3.52 14.96 18.72
N ARG A 352 -2.91 14.82 17.54
CA ARG A 352 -3.58 15.08 16.25
C ARG A 352 -3.50 13.91 15.28
N CYS A 353 -4.52 13.78 14.44
CA CYS A 353 -4.54 12.78 13.37
C CYS A 353 -3.78 13.29 12.13
N CYS A 354 -3.05 12.38 11.50
CA CYS A 354 -2.34 12.61 10.24
C CYS A 354 -2.62 11.43 9.27
N VAL A 355 -2.07 11.52 8.06
CA VAL A 355 -2.01 10.38 7.13
C VAL A 355 -0.61 9.79 7.22
N ILE A 356 -0.51 8.45 7.30
CA ILE A 356 0.76 7.72 7.15
C ILE A 356 0.80 7.04 5.79
N PHE A 357 1.99 6.96 5.21
CA PHE A 357 2.22 6.53 3.84
C PHE A 357 2.87 5.14 3.83
N GLY A 358 2.53 4.36 2.81
CA GLY A 358 3.08 3.04 2.57
C GLY A 358 3.19 2.82 1.08
N TRP A 359 4.13 2.00 0.64
CA TRP A 359 4.16 1.55 -0.75
C TRP A 359 4.79 0.16 -0.84
N GLN A 360 4.47 -0.55 -1.91
CA GLN A 360 5.06 -1.83 -2.25
C GLN A 360 5.47 -1.80 -3.71
N THR A 361 6.67 -2.30 -4.02
CA THR A 361 7.08 -2.55 -5.41
C THR A 361 7.24 -4.05 -5.63
N ILE A 362 6.49 -4.60 -6.59
CA ILE A 362 6.68 -5.98 -7.06
C ILE A 362 7.35 -5.89 -8.43
N VAL A 363 8.63 -6.26 -8.49
CA VAL A 363 9.53 -6.01 -9.62
C VAL A 363 9.67 -4.51 -9.89
N THR A 364 8.85 -3.98 -10.79
CA THR A 364 8.79 -2.59 -11.21
C THR A 364 7.40 -1.98 -11.03
N ALA A 365 6.37 -2.80 -10.80
CA ALA A 365 5.02 -2.35 -10.46
C ALA A 365 4.99 -1.78 -9.04
N TRP A 366 4.97 -0.45 -8.94
CA TRP A 366 4.85 0.30 -7.69
C TRP A 366 3.39 0.56 -7.37
N THR A 367 2.97 0.31 -6.12
CA THR A 367 1.65 0.63 -5.59
C THR A 367 1.77 1.44 -4.31
N GLY A 368 1.10 2.60 -4.27
CA GLY A 368 1.04 3.50 -3.11
C GLY A 368 -0.20 3.27 -2.24
N TYR A 369 -0.03 3.43 -0.94
CA TYR A 369 -1.06 3.30 0.10
C TYR A 369 -1.04 4.47 1.08
N MET A 370 -2.21 4.82 1.60
CA MET A 370 -2.37 5.77 2.71
C MET A 370 -3.13 5.10 3.86
N MET A 371 -2.81 5.46 5.10
CA MET A 371 -3.52 5.03 6.30
C MET A 371 -3.99 6.21 7.14
N VAL A 372 -5.23 6.11 7.62
CA VAL A 372 -5.86 7.05 8.55
C VAL A 372 -6.67 6.34 9.63
N LEU A 373 -6.87 7.00 10.77
CA LEU A 373 -7.75 6.57 11.85
C LEU A 373 -9.08 7.32 11.72
N THR A 374 -10.12 6.66 11.22
CA THR A 374 -11.39 7.33 10.88
C THR A 374 -12.38 7.39 12.04
N ALA A 375 -12.27 6.46 12.99
CA ALA A 375 -13.18 6.30 14.13
C ALA A 375 -12.47 5.50 15.25
N PRO A 376 -13.04 5.38 16.46
CA PRO A 376 -12.42 4.65 17.58
C PRO A 376 -11.98 3.22 17.21
N GLY A 377 -10.67 3.01 17.09
CA GLY A 377 -10.06 1.73 16.71
C GLY A 377 -10.20 1.33 15.23
N ILE A 378 -10.75 2.18 14.37
CA ILE A 378 -10.97 1.89 12.94
C ILE A 378 -9.88 2.58 12.11
N TYR A 379 -8.84 1.81 11.80
CA TYR A 379 -7.77 2.20 10.89
C TYR A 379 -8.13 1.72 9.48
N ILE A 380 -8.04 2.61 8.48
CA ILE A 380 -8.26 2.26 7.08
C ILE A 380 -6.96 2.49 6.34
N MET A 381 -6.38 1.40 5.80
CA MET A 381 -5.33 1.44 4.78
C MET A 381 -6.01 1.27 3.42
N PHE A 382 -5.74 2.17 2.49
CA PHE A 382 -6.33 2.16 1.15
C PHE A 382 -5.27 2.45 0.08
N GLU A 383 -5.41 1.78 -1.06
CA GLU A 383 -4.61 2.03 -2.26
C GLU A 383 -4.98 3.38 -2.88
N VAL A 384 -3.97 4.14 -3.27
CA VAL A 384 -4.11 5.52 -3.78
C VAL A 384 -3.55 5.72 -5.19
N GLY A 385 -2.73 4.81 -5.70
CA GLY A 385 -2.22 4.90 -7.07
C GLY A 385 -1.19 3.83 -7.39
N GLN A 386 -0.98 3.62 -8.68
CA GLN A 386 -0.03 2.65 -9.23
C GLN A 386 0.82 3.32 -10.31
N ALA A 387 2.07 2.87 -10.47
CA ALA A 387 3.00 3.31 -11.49
C ALA A 387 3.95 2.18 -11.86
N GLU A 388 4.31 2.08 -13.13
CA GLU A 388 5.28 1.10 -13.64
C GLU A 388 6.66 1.76 -13.76
N LEU A 389 7.62 1.31 -12.96
CA LEU A 389 8.98 1.85 -12.96
C LEU A 389 9.78 1.31 -14.17
N PRO A 390 10.67 2.10 -14.79
CA PRO A 390 11.30 1.69 -16.04
C PRO A 390 12.39 0.64 -15.82
N ARG A 391 12.17 -0.58 -16.35
CA ARG A 391 13.18 -1.66 -16.40
C ARG A 391 14.32 -1.38 -17.40
N SER A 392 14.07 -0.51 -18.38
CA SER A 392 14.97 -0.11 -19.47
C SER A 392 14.59 1.26 -20.05
N PHE A 393 15.43 1.87 -20.89
CA PHE A 393 15.04 3.11 -21.58
C PHE A 393 13.83 2.93 -22.49
N ARG A 394 13.69 1.77 -23.14
CA ARG A 394 12.50 1.46 -23.95
C ARG A 394 11.19 1.51 -23.16
N THR A 395 11.23 1.20 -21.86
CA THR A 395 10.06 1.27 -20.96
C THR A 395 9.85 2.65 -20.31
N CYS A 396 10.75 3.62 -20.51
CA CYS A 396 10.58 4.97 -19.95
C CYS A 396 9.34 5.71 -20.51
N GLY A 397 8.87 5.35 -21.72
CA GLY A 397 7.61 5.87 -22.27
C GLY A 397 6.40 5.56 -21.38
N GLN A 398 6.25 4.28 -20.99
CA GLN A 398 5.18 3.81 -20.10
C GLN A 398 5.29 4.45 -18.69
N PHE A 399 6.53 4.64 -18.21
CA PHE A 399 6.77 5.36 -16.96
C PHE A 399 6.28 6.82 -17.04
N ILE A 400 6.55 7.56 -18.13
CA ILE A 400 6.04 8.94 -18.35
C ILE A 400 4.50 8.98 -18.33
N ASP A 401 3.84 7.94 -18.85
CA ASP A 401 2.38 7.88 -18.87
C ASP A 401 1.80 7.81 -17.44
N CYS A 402 2.31 6.89 -16.62
CA CYS A 402 1.81 6.64 -15.26
C CYS A 402 2.42 7.51 -14.14
N ILE A 403 3.39 8.37 -14.45
CA ILE A 403 4.14 9.16 -13.45
C ILE A 403 3.26 10.09 -12.59
N ASP A 404 2.08 10.46 -13.08
CA ASP A 404 1.13 11.32 -12.35
C ASP A 404 0.74 10.71 -10.99
N SER A 405 0.63 9.37 -10.91
CA SER A 405 0.39 8.65 -9.64
C SER A 405 1.45 8.93 -8.58
N LEU A 406 2.74 8.97 -8.98
CA LEU A 406 3.85 9.27 -8.07
C LEU A 406 3.84 10.74 -7.64
N PHE A 407 3.52 11.67 -8.56
CA PHE A 407 3.37 13.09 -8.20
C PHE A 407 2.22 13.35 -7.24
N MET A 408 1.04 12.75 -7.46
CA MET A 408 -0.11 12.86 -6.55
C MET A 408 0.22 12.33 -5.15
N PHE A 409 0.94 11.20 -5.08
CA PHE A 409 1.42 10.63 -3.83
C PHE A 409 2.45 11.53 -3.14
N ALA A 410 3.42 12.05 -3.89
CA ALA A 410 4.50 12.90 -3.39
C ALA A 410 4.03 14.26 -2.87
N GLU A 411 3.11 14.93 -3.57
CA GLU A 411 2.59 16.22 -3.09
C GLU A 411 1.74 16.05 -1.83
N LYS A 412 0.94 14.98 -1.73
CA LYS A 412 0.23 14.66 -0.49
C LYS A 412 1.19 14.29 0.66
N TYR A 413 2.27 13.55 0.37
CA TYR A 413 3.33 13.24 1.35
C TYR A 413 4.01 14.51 1.88
N LYS A 414 4.48 15.39 0.99
CA LYS A 414 5.10 16.68 1.35
C LYS A 414 4.13 17.58 2.15
N HIS A 415 2.85 17.59 1.81
CA HIS A 415 1.83 18.35 2.55
C HIS A 415 1.65 17.83 3.98
N GLU A 416 1.47 16.51 4.17
CA GLU A 416 1.31 15.94 5.51
C GLU A 416 2.57 16.04 6.36
N ILE A 417 3.78 16.00 5.76
CA ILE A 417 5.02 16.31 6.48
C ILE A 417 5.01 17.73 7.04
N ARG A 418 4.70 18.75 6.22
CA ARG A 418 4.65 20.16 6.67
C ARG A 418 3.63 20.34 7.81
N LYS A 419 2.50 19.65 7.72
CA LYS A 419 1.45 19.61 8.74
C LYS A 419 1.91 18.93 10.04
N ILE A 420 2.57 17.77 9.97
CA ILE A 420 3.13 17.12 11.17
C ILE A 420 4.25 17.98 11.78
N TYR A 421 5.08 18.64 10.95
CA TYR A 421 6.14 19.53 11.42
C TYR A 421 5.58 20.74 12.19
N SER A 422 4.45 21.32 11.76
CA SER A 422 3.79 22.37 12.53
C SER A 422 3.25 21.86 13.88
N TYR A 423 2.83 20.59 13.96
CA TYR A 423 2.36 19.97 15.20
C TYR A 423 3.48 19.68 16.21
N ILE A 424 4.70 19.38 15.75
CA ILE A 424 5.86 19.15 16.65
C ILE A 424 6.23 20.42 17.43
N ASN A 425 6.05 21.59 16.82
CA ASN A 425 6.47 22.89 17.37
C ASN A 425 5.33 23.66 18.07
N GLN A 426 4.20 23.00 18.32
CA GLN A 426 3.05 23.56 19.04
C GLN A 426 2.84 22.81 20.36
N GLU A 427 2.16 23.44 21.32
CA GLU A 427 1.71 22.72 22.52
C GLU A 427 0.79 21.56 22.12
N LYS A 428 0.93 20.44 22.84
CA LYS A 428 0.11 19.25 22.61
C LYS A 428 -1.35 19.60 22.90
N GLU A 429 -2.19 19.43 21.89
CA GLU A 429 -3.63 19.66 22.01
C GLU A 429 -4.25 18.66 23.01
N ASP A 430 -5.18 19.11 23.86
CA ASP A 430 -5.89 18.19 24.75
C ASP A 430 -6.80 17.28 23.92
N SER A 431 -6.35 16.03 23.85
CA SER A 431 -6.69 15.07 22.82
C SER A 431 -6.94 13.70 23.45
N ALA A 432 -7.24 13.66 24.76
CA ALA A 432 -7.56 12.42 25.48
C ALA A 432 -8.59 11.56 24.70
N LYS A 433 -9.58 12.21 24.06
CA LYS A 433 -10.53 11.58 23.14
C LYS A 433 -9.83 10.88 21.95
N LEU A 434 -8.99 11.57 21.17
CA LEU A 434 -8.32 10.96 20.01
C LEU A 434 -7.29 9.90 20.45
N VAL A 435 -6.54 10.12 21.53
CA VAL A 435 -5.63 9.09 22.08
C VAL A 435 -6.41 7.84 22.52
N SER A 436 -7.62 7.99 23.08
CA SER A 436 -8.50 6.86 23.39
C SER A 436 -9.09 6.14 22.17
N TRP A 437 -8.91 6.67 20.96
CA TRP A 437 -9.28 5.96 19.72
C TRP A 437 -8.19 4.97 19.31
N CYS A 438 -6.94 5.17 19.72
CA CYS A 438 -5.86 4.25 19.42
C CYS A 438 -6.11 2.87 20.05
N ARG A 439 -5.70 1.80 19.36
CA ARG A 439 -5.80 0.42 19.84
C ARG A 439 -4.45 -0.27 19.75
N SER A 440 -4.13 -1.09 20.73
CA SER A 440 -2.92 -1.92 20.70
C SER A 440 -2.94 -2.83 19.47
N THR A 441 -1.81 -2.89 18.77
CA THR A 441 -1.63 -3.80 17.64
C THR A 441 -1.77 -5.25 18.14
N LEU A 442 -2.55 -6.07 17.42
CA LEU A 442 -2.94 -7.41 17.88
C LEU A 442 -1.71 -8.29 18.14
N GLY A 443 -1.45 -8.58 19.42
CA GLY A 443 -0.19 -9.18 19.86
C GLY A 443 -0.22 -10.70 20.02
N THR A 444 -1.11 -11.45 19.36
CA THR A 444 -1.16 -12.91 19.53
C THR A 444 0.16 -13.56 19.11
N PRO A 445 0.61 -14.64 19.76
CA PRO A 445 1.88 -15.30 19.42
C PRO A 445 1.97 -15.71 17.94
N GLN A 446 0.83 -16.03 17.31
CA GLN A 446 0.75 -16.41 15.91
C GLN A 446 0.79 -15.20 14.97
N PHE A 447 0.23 -14.05 15.36
CA PHE A 447 0.40 -12.80 14.61
C PHE A 447 1.84 -12.28 14.69
N ARG A 448 2.48 -12.35 15.86
CA ARG A 448 3.92 -12.04 16.04
C ARG A 448 4.78 -12.91 15.10
N LYS A 449 4.63 -14.24 15.17
CA LYS A 449 5.28 -15.20 14.24
C LYS A 449 5.02 -14.94 12.75
N LEU A 450 3.98 -14.19 12.40
CA LEU A 450 3.60 -13.84 11.02
C LEU A 450 4.24 -12.52 10.56
N ILE A 451 4.41 -11.54 11.45
CA ILE A 451 5.06 -10.25 11.12
C ILE A 451 6.60 -10.31 11.26
N ASP A 452 7.13 -11.14 12.15
CA ASP A 452 8.56 -11.26 12.45
C ASP A 452 9.34 -12.20 11.49
N LYS A 453 8.66 -12.78 10.48
CA LYS A 453 9.24 -13.59 9.39
C LYS A 453 9.08 -12.93 8.02
#